data_AF-A0A7Y3MEZ9-F1
#
_entry.id   AF-A0A7Y3MEZ9-F1
#
_cell.length_a   1.000
_cell.length_b   1.000
_cell.length_c   1.000
_cell.angle_alpha   90.00
_cell.angle_beta   90.00
_cell.angle_gamma   90.00
#
_symmetry.space_group_name_H-M   'P 1'
#
loop_
_entity.id
_entity.type
_entity.pdbx_description
1 polymer ?
#
loop_
_entity_poly.entity_id
_entity_poly.type
_entity_poly.pdbx_seq_one_letter_code
_entity_poly.pdbx_strand_id
1 'polypeptide(L)'
;MSRWIRLALLLLCCPAFAQDEATNTETDFLNFANGALPVALGGDAEALRVGQEHALEVVDGNPAPFLVTRKPAGADQRVSFTYQLPALTTFTRFGIPNIGETPSPSQTFFRHFNISVSRESPVAGFVHLLSGELETHADKDDV
;
A
#
# COMPACT_ATOMS: atom_id res chain seq x y z
N MET A 1 -33.55 3.46 68.77
CA MET A 1 -34.02 4.45 67.78
C MET A 1 -33.32 4.14 66.46
N SER A 2 -34.07 3.59 65.50
CA SER A 2 -33.57 2.96 64.28
C SER A 2 -33.55 3.97 63.12
N ARG A 3 -32.39 4.19 62.49
CA ARG A 3 -32.24 5.04 61.29
C ARG A 3 -32.02 4.14 60.08
N TRP A 4 -33.06 4.02 59.25
CA TRP A 4 -33.02 3.32 57.97
C TRP A 4 -32.48 4.26 56.90
N ILE A 5 -31.30 3.96 56.36
CA ILE A 5 -30.74 4.65 55.19
C ILE A 5 -31.34 3.96 53.96
N ARG A 6 -32.19 4.70 53.22
CA ARG A 6 -32.66 4.29 51.90
C ARG A 6 -31.54 4.53 50.89
N LEU A 7 -30.87 3.48 50.47
CA LEU A 7 -29.92 3.51 49.36
C LEU A 7 -30.73 3.57 48.05
N ALA A 8 -30.77 4.74 47.42
CA ALA A 8 -31.38 4.92 46.10
C ALA A 8 -30.42 4.36 45.04
N LEU A 9 -30.82 3.24 44.45
CA LEU A 9 -30.16 2.60 43.31
C LEU A 9 -30.38 3.46 42.07
N LEU A 10 -29.42 4.32 41.72
CA LEU A 10 -29.37 4.96 40.40
C LEU A 10 -28.96 3.90 39.37
N LEU A 11 -29.94 3.37 38.64
CA LEU A 11 -29.69 2.71 37.36
C LEU A 11 -29.17 3.77 36.38
N LEU A 12 -27.85 3.78 36.17
CA LEU A 12 -27.27 4.40 34.97
C LEU A 12 -27.63 3.50 33.78
N CYS A 13 -28.58 3.95 32.97
CA CYS A 13 -28.68 3.51 31.58
C CYS A 13 -27.39 3.92 30.86
N CYS A 14 -26.43 3.01 30.74
CA CYS A 14 -25.41 3.15 29.69
C CYS A 14 -26.14 3.11 28.35
N PRO A 15 -26.03 4.14 27.49
CA PRO A 15 -26.37 3.95 26.10
C PRO A 15 -25.43 2.87 25.56
N ALA A 16 -26.02 1.78 25.05
CA ALA A 16 -25.30 0.80 24.27
C ALA A 16 -24.71 1.56 23.07
N PHE A 17 -23.39 1.78 23.09
CA PHE A 17 -22.67 2.16 21.89
C PHE A 17 -22.83 1.00 20.90
N ALA A 18 -23.71 1.19 19.92
CA ALA A 18 -23.71 0.41 18.71
C ALA A 18 -22.35 0.65 18.03
N GLN A 19 -21.40 -0.27 18.22
CA GLN A 19 -20.27 -0.39 17.31
C GLN A 19 -20.76 -1.10 16.05
N ASP A 20 -21.50 -0.36 15.22
CA ASP A 20 -21.80 -0.77 13.85
C ASP A 20 -20.94 0.07 12.92
N GLU A 21 -19.70 -0.36 12.78
CA GLU A 21 -18.93 -0.31 11.54
C GLU A 21 -17.77 -1.28 11.73
N ALA A 22 -18.04 -2.56 11.47
CA ALA A 22 -16.97 -3.44 11.02
C ALA A 22 -16.54 -2.92 9.65
N THR A 23 -15.74 -1.84 9.61
CA THR A 23 -14.93 -1.49 8.46
C THR A 23 -14.08 -2.72 8.19
N ASN A 24 -14.50 -3.52 7.20
CA ASN A 24 -13.80 -4.71 6.75
C ASN A 24 -12.44 -4.23 6.24
N THR A 25 -11.47 -4.16 7.16
CA THR A 25 -10.14 -3.65 6.87
C THR A 25 -9.45 -4.79 6.16
N GLU A 26 -9.62 -4.84 4.83
CA GLU A 26 -8.93 -5.80 3.99
C GLU A 26 -7.44 -5.78 4.37
N THR A 27 -6.90 -6.93 4.73
CA THR A 27 -5.50 -7.03 5.15
C THR A 27 -4.60 -6.80 3.96
N ASP A 28 -3.77 -5.76 4.04
CA ASP A 28 -2.75 -5.51 3.03
C ASP A 28 -1.56 -6.45 3.22
N PHE A 29 -1.57 -7.56 2.49
CA PHE A 29 -0.50 -8.55 2.51
C PHE A 29 0.81 -8.08 1.86
N LEU A 30 0.80 -6.95 1.14
CA LEU A 30 2.01 -6.32 0.63
C LEU A 30 2.65 -5.39 1.65
N ASN A 31 1.97 -5.01 2.73
CA ASN A 31 2.54 -4.11 3.73
C ASN A 31 3.75 -4.77 4.43
N PHE A 32 4.85 -4.02 4.56
CA PHE A 32 6.05 -4.44 5.27
C PHE A 32 5.76 -4.87 6.72
N ALA A 33 4.87 -4.15 7.42
CA ALA A 33 4.46 -4.48 8.78
C ALA A 33 3.75 -5.85 8.87
N ASN A 34 3.16 -6.32 7.78
CA ASN A 34 2.54 -7.64 7.67
C ASN A 34 3.52 -8.73 7.20
N GLY A 35 4.81 -8.39 7.00
CA GLY A 35 5.87 -9.34 6.68
C GLY A 35 6.19 -9.50 5.20
N ALA A 36 5.71 -8.61 4.34
CA ALA A 36 6.16 -8.55 2.96
C ALA A 36 7.61 -8.05 2.89
N LEU A 37 8.47 -8.76 2.18
CA LEU A 37 9.89 -8.44 2.08
C LEU A 37 10.31 -8.30 0.61
N PRO A 38 11.01 -7.23 0.23
CA PRO A 38 11.58 -7.14 -1.10
C PRO A 38 12.75 -8.13 -1.23
N VAL A 39 12.73 -8.94 -2.27
CA VAL A 39 13.72 -10.00 -2.51
C VAL A 39 14.53 -9.79 -3.79
N ALA A 40 14.02 -8.98 -4.71
CA ALA A 40 14.74 -8.65 -5.94
C ALA A 40 14.28 -7.30 -6.52
N LEU A 41 15.22 -6.67 -7.22
CA LEU A 41 15.00 -5.51 -8.08
C LEU A 41 15.29 -5.94 -9.52
N GLY A 42 14.61 -5.33 -10.49
CA GLY A 42 14.81 -5.63 -11.90
C GLY A 42 14.47 -4.45 -12.82
N GLY A 43 14.61 -4.69 -14.12
CA GLY A 43 14.54 -3.63 -15.13
C GLY A 43 15.77 -2.74 -15.09
N ASP A 44 15.56 -1.43 -15.10
CA ASP A 44 16.57 -0.37 -15.11
C ASP A 44 16.89 0.16 -13.70
N ALA A 45 16.52 -0.59 -12.64
CA ALA A 45 16.67 -0.16 -11.25
C ALA A 45 18.08 0.36 -10.93
N GLU A 46 19.14 -0.33 -11.36
CA GLU A 46 20.52 0.11 -11.14
C GLU A 46 20.84 1.44 -11.84
N ALA A 47 20.49 1.57 -13.13
CA ALA A 47 20.71 2.78 -13.91
C ALA A 47 19.95 3.98 -13.32
N LEU A 48 18.75 3.73 -12.78
CA LEU A 48 17.88 4.71 -12.14
C LEU A 48 18.20 4.96 -10.65
N ARG A 49 19.21 4.24 -10.11
CA ARG A 49 19.64 4.30 -8.70
C ARG A 49 18.53 3.97 -7.72
N VAL A 50 17.69 3.01 -8.08
CA VAL A 50 16.65 2.44 -7.24
C VAL A 50 17.23 1.27 -6.46
N GLY A 51 17.28 1.41 -5.14
CA GLY A 51 17.72 0.37 -4.21
C GLY A 51 16.56 -0.29 -3.45
N GLN A 52 16.93 -1.16 -2.50
CA GLN A 52 15.98 -1.92 -1.67
C GLN A 52 15.17 -1.01 -0.74
N GLU A 53 15.75 0.10 -0.31
CA GLU A 53 15.09 1.14 0.47
C GLU A 53 13.86 1.71 -0.26
N HIS A 54 13.93 1.91 -1.57
CA HIS A 54 12.80 2.39 -2.36
C HIS A 54 11.71 1.32 -2.49
N ALA A 55 12.09 0.05 -2.57
CA ALA A 55 11.11 -1.05 -2.55
C ALA A 55 10.38 -1.12 -1.20
N LEU A 56 11.09 -0.87 -0.08
CA LEU A 56 10.47 -0.81 1.24
C LEU A 56 9.51 0.38 1.36
N GLU A 57 9.91 1.57 0.91
CA GLU A 57 9.07 2.77 0.93
C GLU A 57 7.74 2.58 0.17
N VAL A 58 7.72 1.79 -0.91
CA VAL A 58 6.50 1.50 -1.67
C VAL A 58 5.47 0.71 -0.85
N VAL A 59 5.92 -0.04 0.16
CA VAL A 59 5.08 -0.98 0.92
C VAL A 59 5.08 -0.74 2.43
N ASP A 60 5.68 0.34 2.92
CA ASP A 60 5.76 0.63 4.36
C ASP A 60 4.43 1.16 4.95
N GLY A 61 3.46 1.47 4.10
CA GLY A 61 2.17 2.03 4.48
C GLY A 61 2.22 3.51 4.88
N ASN A 62 3.35 4.19 4.66
CA ASN A 62 3.50 5.61 4.89
C ASN A 62 2.80 6.40 3.77
N PRO A 63 1.80 7.26 4.09
CA PRO A 63 1.10 8.03 3.08
C PRO A 63 1.90 9.24 2.56
N ALA A 64 3.10 9.49 3.10
CA ALA A 64 3.94 10.59 2.65
C ALA A 64 4.43 10.39 1.21
N PRO A 65 4.49 11.46 0.39
CA PRO A 65 5.02 11.35 -0.96
C PRO A 65 6.51 11.02 -0.90
N PHE A 66 6.95 10.14 -1.82
CA PHE A 66 8.34 9.71 -1.93
C PHE A 66 8.78 9.69 -3.40
N LEU A 67 10.10 9.59 -3.60
CA LEU A 67 10.73 9.57 -4.91
C LEU A 67 11.25 8.17 -5.17
N VAL A 68 10.78 7.51 -6.22
CA VAL A 68 11.28 6.17 -6.58
C VAL A 68 12.55 6.24 -7.43
N THR A 69 12.62 7.16 -8.40
CA THR A 69 13.71 7.22 -9.38
C THR A 69 14.35 8.60 -9.40
N ARG A 70 15.65 8.65 -9.70
CA ARG A 70 16.34 9.93 -9.94
C ARG A 70 16.33 10.29 -11.41
N LYS A 71 16.38 11.59 -11.69
CA LYS A 71 16.61 12.07 -13.05
C LYS A 71 18.02 11.79 -13.56
N PRO A 72 18.17 11.65 -14.89
CA PRO A 72 17.10 11.55 -15.89
C PRO A 72 16.47 10.16 -15.92
N ALA A 73 15.14 10.10 -15.98
CA ALA A 73 14.39 8.87 -16.26
C ALA A 73 13.66 9.02 -17.61
N GLY A 74 13.81 8.06 -18.50
CA GLY A 74 13.20 8.02 -19.83
C GLY A 74 11.88 7.24 -19.86
N ALA A 75 11.05 7.49 -20.87
CA ALA A 75 9.74 6.86 -21.02
C ALA A 75 9.78 5.33 -21.20
N ASP A 76 10.88 4.81 -21.76
CA ASP A 76 11.05 3.37 -21.99
C ASP A 76 11.67 2.63 -20.80
N GLN A 77 12.07 3.35 -19.75
CA GLN A 77 12.69 2.73 -18.58
C GLN A 77 11.65 2.16 -17.64
N ARG A 78 11.98 1.03 -17.02
CA ARG A 78 11.08 0.27 -16.14
C ARG A 78 11.80 -0.15 -14.88
N VAL A 79 11.07 -0.18 -13.78
CA VAL A 79 11.55 -0.70 -12.48
C VAL A 79 10.60 -1.79 -12.05
N SER A 80 11.14 -2.92 -11.62
CA SER A 80 10.34 -4.01 -11.04
C SER A 80 10.79 -4.29 -9.62
N PHE A 81 9.83 -4.27 -8.69
CA PHE A 81 10.01 -4.72 -7.32
C PHE A 81 9.42 -6.12 -7.16
N THR A 82 10.20 -7.06 -6.64
CA THR A 82 9.70 -8.40 -6.31
C THR A 82 9.62 -8.55 -4.81
N TYR A 83 8.43 -8.87 -4.32
CA TYR A 83 8.17 -9.11 -2.90
C TYR A 83 7.89 -10.58 -2.63
N GLN A 84 8.46 -11.09 -1.54
CA GLN A 84 8.02 -12.32 -0.92
C GLN A 84 6.93 -12.00 0.10
N LEU A 85 5.79 -12.69 -0.03
CA LEU A 85 4.67 -12.56 0.88
C LEU A 85 4.88 -13.43 2.14
N PRO A 86 4.27 -13.06 3.28
CA PRO A 86 4.38 -13.82 4.52
C PRO A 86 3.71 -15.20 4.47
N ALA A 87 2.75 -15.38 3.56
CA ALA A 87 1.97 -16.61 3.39
C ALA A 87 1.50 -16.76 1.94
N LEU A 88 1.00 -17.96 1.61
CA LEU A 88 0.31 -18.20 0.35
C LEU A 88 -1.03 -17.46 0.35
N THR A 89 -1.21 -16.55 -0.59
CA THR A 89 -2.33 -15.61 -0.60
C THR A 89 -3.09 -15.65 -1.92
N THR A 90 -4.40 -15.40 -1.86
CA THR A 90 -5.23 -15.09 -3.03
C THR A 90 -5.63 -13.62 -2.96
N PHE A 91 -5.41 -12.88 -4.04
CA PHE A 91 -5.73 -11.46 -4.11
C PHE A 91 -7.07 -11.23 -4.80
N THR A 92 -7.90 -10.36 -4.22
CA THR A 92 -9.14 -9.87 -4.83
C THR A 92 -9.01 -8.44 -5.34
N ARG A 93 -8.01 -7.69 -4.84
CA ARG A 93 -7.76 -6.28 -5.16
C ARG A 93 -6.26 -5.98 -5.00
N PHE A 94 -5.80 -4.99 -5.74
CA PHE A 94 -4.50 -4.35 -5.55
C PHE A 94 -4.70 -2.86 -5.36
N GLY A 95 -4.01 -2.30 -4.36
CA GLY A 95 -3.86 -0.86 -4.20
C GLY A 95 -2.58 -0.41 -4.91
N ILE A 96 -2.64 0.69 -5.63
CA ILE A 96 -1.45 1.38 -6.13
C ILE A 96 -1.17 2.53 -5.15
N PRO A 97 0.04 2.61 -4.56
CA PRO A 97 0.38 3.71 -3.67
C PRO A 97 0.15 5.06 -4.33
N ASN A 98 -0.29 6.03 -3.54
CA ASN A 98 -0.55 7.38 -4.06
C ASN A 98 0.75 7.97 -4.61
N ILE A 99 0.82 8.12 -5.92
CA ILE A 99 1.97 8.76 -6.58
C ILE A 99 1.69 10.26 -6.55
N GLY A 100 2.38 10.98 -5.66
CA GLY A 100 2.23 12.43 -5.54
C GLY A 100 2.55 13.15 -6.86
N GLU A 101 1.50 13.53 -7.59
CA GLU A 101 1.58 14.40 -8.75
C GLU A 101 1.89 15.81 -8.29
N THR A 102 3.16 16.20 -8.29
CA THR A 102 3.48 17.63 -8.24
C THR A 102 3.63 18.09 -9.69
N PRO A 103 2.69 18.89 -10.22
CA PRO A 103 2.73 19.34 -11.61
C PRO A 103 4.01 20.14 -11.84
N SER A 104 4.99 19.48 -12.45
CA SER A 104 6.30 20.03 -12.71
C SER A 104 6.80 19.41 -14.01
N PRO A 105 7.29 20.20 -14.98
CA PRO A 105 8.03 19.69 -16.14
C PRO A 105 9.25 18.85 -15.74
N SER A 106 9.59 18.93 -14.46
CA SER A 106 10.70 18.32 -13.80
C SER A 106 10.31 17.16 -12.89
N GLN A 107 9.10 16.63 -12.93
CA GLN A 107 8.72 15.44 -12.17
C GLN A 107 7.99 14.46 -13.09
N THR A 108 8.36 13.19 -12.97
CA THR A 108 7.78 12.09 -13.76
C THR A 108 7.12 11.11 -12.79
N PHE A 109 6.05 10.46 -13.23
CA PHE A 109 5.35 9.42 -12.48
C PHE A 109 5.34 8.12 -13.30
N PHE A 110 5.11 6.99 -12.64
CA PHE A 110 4.89 5.73 -13.35
C PHE A 110 3.48 5.74 -13.94
N ARG A 111 3.38 5.79 -15.27
CA ARG A 111 2.09 5.75 -15.96
C ARG A 111 1.55 4.34 -16.14
N HIS A 112 2.42 3.35 -16.31
CA HIS A 112 1.99 1.97 -16.56
C HIS A 112 2.49 1.06 -15.43
N PHE A 113 1.67 0.07 -15.08
CA PHE A 113 2.06 -0.95 -14.12
C PHE A 113 1.72 -2.35 -14.61
N ASN A 114 2.48 -3.33 -14.13
CA ASN A 114 2.26 -4.75 -14.39
C ASN A 114 2.45 -5.51 -13.07
N ILE A 115 1.49 -6.37 -12.75
CA ILE A 115 1.53 -7.27 -11.61
C ILE A 115 1.62 -8.68 -12.14
N SER A 116 2.67 -9.38 -11.70
CA SER A 116 2.89 -10.79 -11.99
C SER A 116 3.21 -11.51 -10.69
N VAL A 117 2.83 -12.78 -10.59
CA VAL A 117 2.95 -13.58 -9.37
C VAL A 117 3.68 -14.89 -9.64
N SER A 118 4.39 -15.39 -8.63
CA SER A 118 4.97 -16.73 -8.66
C SER A 118 4.44 -17.55 -7.49
N ARG A 119 4.15 -18.83 -7.74
CA ARG A 119 3.75 -19.78 -6.69
C ARG A 119 4.93 -20.50 -6.04
N GLU A 120 6.11 -20.39 -6.64
CA GLU A 120 7.28 -21.20 -6.28
C GLU A 120 8.44 -20.34 -5.80
N SER A 121 8.98 -19.50 -6.69
CA SER A 121 10.14 -18.65 -6.39
C SER A 121 10.32 -17.56 -7.47
N PRO A 122 11.07 -16.49 -7.17
CA PRO A 122 11.42 -15.49 -8.18
C PRO A 122 12.25 -16.04 -9.35
N VAL A 123 12.89 -17.21 -9.20
CA VAL A 123 13.72 -17.85 -10.24
C VAL A 123 12.89 -18.78 -11.13
N ALA A 124 11.83 -19.38 -10.58
CA ALA A 124 10.93 -20.27 -11.33
C ALA A 124 10.09 -19.53 -12.39
N GLY A 125 10.11 -18.20 -12.36
CA GLY A 125 9.35 -17.34 -13.26
C GLY A 125 8.05 -16.85 -12.65
N PHE A 126 7.40 -15.94 -13.37
CA PHE A 126 6.18 -15.27 -12.95
C PHE A 126 5.07 -15.47 -13.99
N VAL A 127 3.85 -15.58 -13.50
CA VAL A 127 2.62 -15.57 -14.28
C VAL A 127 2.04 -14.18 -14.20
N HIS A 128 1.75 -13.57 -15.35
CA HIS A 128 1.07 -12.29 -15.42
C HIS A 128 -0.32 -12.38 -14.80
N LEU A 129 -0.66 -11.41 -13.96
CA LEU A 129 -1.95 -11.34 -13.28
C LEU A 129 -2.80 -10.18 -13.80
N LEU A 130 -2.26 -8.96 -13.82
CA LEU A 130 -2.93 -7.80 -14.40
C LEU A 130 -1.95 -6.68 -14.77
N SER A 131 -2.40 -5.74 -15.59
CA SER A 131 -1.71 -4.49 -15.89
C SER A 131 -2.71 -3.36 -16.04
N GLY A 132 -2.24 -2.13 -15.94
CA GLY A 132 -3.07 -0.96 -16.13
C GLY A 132 -2.26 0.29 -16.42
N GLU A 133 -3.00 1.37 -16.63
CA GLU A 133 -2.48 2.71 -16.81
C GLU A 133 -3.04 3.59 -15.70
N LEU A 134 -2.18 4.43 -15.11
CA LEU A 134 -2.56 5.44 -14.15
C LEU A 134 -2.84 6.73 -14.91
N GLU A 135 -4.01 7.29 -14.65
CA GLU A 135 -4.39 8.61 -15.15
C GLU A 135 -3.89 9.67 -14.18
N THR A 136 -3.40 10.77 -14.73
CA THR A 136 -3.06 11.97 -13.94
C THR A 136 -4.29 12.80 -13.74
N HIS A 137 -4.45 13.31 -12.53
CA HIS A 137 -5.49 14.27 -12.23
C HIS A 137 -5.14 15.64 -12.81
N ALA A 138 -6.11 16.31 -13.44
CA ALA A 138 -5.87 17.63 -14.00
C ALA A 138 -5.70 18.68 -12.89
N ASP A 139 -6.47 18.52 -11.81
CA ASP A 139 -6.46 19.39 -10.65
C ASP A 139 -6.19 18.60 -9.35
N LYS A 140 -5.65 19.31 -8.35
CA LYS A 140 -5.31 18.73 -7.03
C LYS A 140 -6.53 18.13 -6.29
N ASP A 141 -7.73 18.53 -6.66
CA ASP A 141 -8.98 18.17 -5.99
C ASP A 141 -9.74 17.02 -6.69
N ASP A 142 -9.22 16.46 -7.79
CA ASP A 142 -9.90 15.43 -8.61
C ASP A 142 -9.78 13.98 -8.08
N VAL A 143 -9.50 13.78 -6.79
CA VAL A 143 -9.21 12.46 -6.18
C VAL A 143 -10.45 11.58 -5.97
#